data_AF-A0A1Q7HUY3-F1
#
_entry.id   AF-A0A1Q7HUY3-F1
#
_cell.length_a   1.000
_cell.length_b   1.000
_cell.length_c   1.000
_cell.angle_alpha   90.00
_cell.angle_beta   90.00
_cell.angle_gamma   90.00
#
_symmetry.space_group_name_H-M   'P 1'
#
loop_
_entity.id
_entity.type
_entity.pdbx_description
1 polymer ?
#
loop_
_entity_poly.entity_id
_entity_poly.type
_entity_poly.pdbx_seq_one_letter_code
_entity_poly.pdbx_strand_id
1 'polypeptide(L)'
;MPTERRPLDSALATQVGKSEDEAVAWWKMRMEQIANIPSATARAGALVPEWRELATMPDVPRLALTRARILAVEQLTQEQRDRIFEGRDIGTKQAPQAWADEAAFMRDKVAPTLPAGLQQRIREGTSQR
;
A
#
# COMPACT_ATOMS: atom_id res chain seq x y z
N MET A 1 24.85 -2.59 -15.37
CA MET A 1 24.39 -3.78 -14.64
C MET A 1 22.88 -3.89 -14.83
N PRO A 2 22.35 -4.95 -15.44
CA PRO A 2 20.91 -5.16 -15.43
C PRO A 2 20.55 -5.42 -13.97
N THR A 3 19.80 -4.51 -13.34
CA THR A 3 19.25 -4.75 -12.00
C THR A 3 18.35 -5.97 -12.12
N GLU A 4 18.82 -7.11 -11.57
CA GLU A 4 17.98 -8.27 -11.35
C GLU A 4 16.73 -7.79 -10.63
N ARG A 5 15.58 -8.00 -11.28
CA ARG A 5 14.28 -7.69 -10.70
C ARG A 5 14.20 -8.43 -9.37
N ARG A 6 13.93 -7.71 -8.28
CA ARG A 6 13.75 -8.38 -6.98
C ARG A 6 12.53 -9.30 -7.11
N PRO A 7 12.42 -10.36 -6.29
CA PRO A 7 11.33 -11.33 -6.36
C PRO A 7 9.92 -10.71 -6.30
N LEU A 8 9.82 -9.46 -5.86
CA LEU A 8 8.60 -8.68 -5.74
C LEU A 8 8.84 -7.24 -6.23
N ASP A 9 9.30 -7.04 -7.45
CA ASP A 9 9.26 -5.70 -8.05
C ASP A 9 7.81 -5.20 -8.13
N SER A 10 7.59 -3.91 -7.88
CA SER A 10 6.28 -3.28 -8.04
C SER A 10 5.91 -3.29 -9.52
N ALA A 11 4.63 -3.51 -9.79
CA ALA A 11 4.08 -3.61 -11.14
C ALA A 11 2.76 -2.83 -11.23
N LEU A 12 2.64 -1.77 -10.43
CA LEU A 12 1.38 -1.03 -10.27
C LEU A 12 0.96 -0.35 -11.56
N ALA A 13 1.91 0.08 -12.40
CA ALA A 13 1.62 0.62 -13.72
C ALA A 13 0.79 -0.35 -14.58
N THR A 14 0.94 -1.67 -14.40
CA THR A 14 0.15 -2.68 -15.12
C THR A 14 -1.30 -2.80 -14.66
N GLN A 15 -1.66 -2.12 -13.56
CA GLN A 15 -3.00 -2.10 -12.98
C GLN A 15 -3.78 -0.81 -13.34
N VAL A 16 -3.12 0.15 -13.99
CA VAL A 16 -3.77 1.39 -14.44
C VAL A 16 -4.83 1.08 -15.50
N GLY A 17 -6.03 1.66 -15.33
CA GLY A 17 -7.15 1.49 -16.26
C GLY A 17 -7.98 0.22 -16.05
N LYS A 18 -7.59 -0.66 -15.11
CA LYS A 18 -8.43 -1.80 -14.70
C LYS A 18 -9.60 -1.36 -13.85
N SER A 19 -10.60 -2.22 -13.73
CA SER A 19 -11.72 -2.00 -12.80
C SER A 19 -11.26 -1.97 -11.34
N GLU A 20 -12.05 -1.35 -10.46
CA GLU A 20 -11.77 -1.33 -9.02
C GLU A 20 -11.66 -2.75 -8.46
N ASP A 21 -12.57 -3.66 -8.85
CA ASP A 21 -12.58 -5.05 -8.38
C ASP A 21 -11.31 -5.81 -8.79
N GLU A 22 -10.84 -5.63 -10.03
CA GLU A 22 -9.59 -6.22 -10.50
C GLU A 22 -8.37 -5.66 -9.75
N ALA A 23 -8.34 -4.34 -9.52
CA ALA A 23 -7.27 -3.71 -8.77
C ALA A 23 -7.26 -4.16 -7.30
N VAL A 24 -8.44 -4.32 -6.68
CA VAL A 24 -8.61 -4.84 -5.32
C VAL A 24 -8.13 -6.29 -5.23
N ALA A 25 -8.54 -7.14 -6.16
CA ALA A 25 -8.13 -8.54 -6.20
C ALA A 25 -6.61 -8.68 -6.36
N TRP A 26 -6.01 -7.88 -7.25
CA TRP A 26 -4.55 -7.85 -7.43
C TRP A 26 -3.84 -7.41 -6.14
N TRP A 27 -4.31 -6.34 -5.51
CA TRP A 27 -3.73 -5.85 -4.25
C TRP A 27 -3.85 -6.86 -3.13
N LYS A 28 -4.99 -7.57 -3.04
CA LYS A 28 -5.20 -8.58 -2.02
C LYS A 28 -4.18 -9.70 -2.17
N MET A 29 -4.06 -10.28 -3.37
CA MET A 29 -3.04 -11.28 -3.69
C MET A 29 -1.64 -10.76 -3.36
N ARG A 30 -1.33 -9.52 -3.74
CA ARG A 30 -0.04 -8.89 -3.47
C ARG A 30 0.24 -8.77 -1.96
N MET A 31 -0.74 -8.35 -1.18
CA MET A 31 -0.59 -8.22 0.27
C MET A 31 -0.51 -9.57 0.98
N GLU A 32 -1.23 -10.59 0.49
CA GLU A 32 -1.09 -11.98 0.98
C GLU A 32 0.34 -12.50 0.75
N GLN A 33 0.90 -12.25 -0.45
CA GLN A 33 2.30 -12.60 -0.75
C GLN A 33 3.27 -11.89 0.19
N ILE A 34 3.09 -10.59 0.43
CA ILE A 34 3.95 -9.83 1.36
C ILE A 34 3.78 -10.36 2.79
N ALA A 35 2.55 -10.61 3.26
CA ALA A 35 2.28 -11.12 4.60
C ALA A 35 2.92 -12.51 4.85
N ASN A 36 3.12 -13.30 3.79
CA ASN A 36 3.77 -14.61 3.85
C ASN A 36 5.31 -14.53 3.89
N ILE A 37 5.91 -13.37 3.60
CA ILE A 37 7.36 -13.19 3.78
C ILE A 37 7.68 -13.30 5.27
N PRO A 38 8.62 -14.14 5.73
CA PRO A 38 8.83 -14.40 7.17
C PRO A 38 9.36 -13.18 7.96
N SER A 39 10.25 -12.40 7.37
CA SER A 39 10.91 -11.27 8.04
C SER A 39 10.15 -9.96 7.85
N ALA A 40 9.89 -9.24 8.95
CA ALA A 40 9.27 -7.92 8.92
C ALA A 40 10.10 -6.89 8.13
N THR A 41 11.43 -6.97 8.21
CA THR A 41 12.34 -6.14 7.40
C THR A 41 12.24 -6.46 5.91
N ALA A 42 12.06 -7.74 5.55
CA ALA A 42 11.87 -8.14 4.16
C ALA A 42 10.47 -7.72 3.64
N ARG A 43 9.44 -7.77 4.50
CA ARG A 43 8.11 -7.19 4.21
C ARG A 43 8.21 -5.69 3.94
N ALA A 44 8.94 -4.96 4.78
CA ALA A 44 9.22 -3.54 4.56
C ALA A 44 9.91 -3.30 3.20
N GLY A 45 10.90 -4.13 2.88
CA GLY A 45 11.60 -4.09 1.59
C GLY A 45 10.70 -4.35 0.37
N ALA A 46 9.57 -5.05 0.54
CA ALA A 46 8.56 -5.26 -0.49
C ALA A 46 7.48 -4.15 -0.54
N LEU A 47 7.15 -3.53 0.59
CA LEU A 47 6.17 -2.44 0.67
C LEU A 47 6.72 -1.11 0.15
N VAL A 48 7.97 -0.79 0.48
CA VAL A 48 8.59 0.51 0.12
C VAL A 48 8.61 0.78 -1.39
N PRO A 49 8.95 -0.19 -2.27
CA PRO A 49 8.86 0.01 -3.72
C PRO A 49 7.45 0.39 -4.19
N GLU A 50 6.41 -0.21 -3.61
CA GLU A 50 5.01 0.11 -3.96
C GLU A 50 4.66 1.57 -3.63
N TRP A 51 5.11 2.08 -2.49
CA TRP A 51 4.88 3.48 -2.10
C TRP A 51 5.59 4.45 -3.04
N ARG A 52 6.84 4.12 -3.41
CA ARG A 52 7.62 4.94 -4.34
C ARG A 52 6.98 4.97 -5.72
N GLU A 53 6.52 3.83 -6.23
CA GLU A 53 5.86 3.79 -7.53
C GLU A 53 4.55 4.59 -7.50
N LEU A 54 3.69 4.40 -6.50
CA LEU A 54 2.46 5.20 -6.33
C LEU A 54 2.75 6.71 -6.28
N ALA A 55 3.80 7.12 -5.56
CA ALA A 55 4.17 8.52 -5.44
C ALA A 55 4.56 9.16 -6.78
N THR A 56 5.03 8.38 -7.75
CA THR A 56 5.36 8.85 -9.10
C THR A 56 4.18 8.83 -10.08
N MET A 57 3.04 8.24 -9.70
CA MET A 57 1.88 8.17 -10.58
C MET A 57 1.08 9.48 -10.61
N PRO A 58 0.38 9.78 -11.72
CA PRO A 58 -0.60 10.85 -11.77
C PRO A 58 -1.73 10.63 -10.73
N ASP A 59 -2.35 11.73 -10.27
CA ASP A 59 -3.35 11.71 -9.20
C ASP A 59 -4.51 10.73 -9.44
N VAL A 60 -5.05 10.67 -10.66
CA VAL A 60 -6.20 9.83 -10.99
C VAL A 60 -5.90 8.33 -10.81
N PRO A 61 -4.89 7.75 -11.49
CA PRO A 61 -4.52 6.34 -11.28
C PRO A 61 -4.01 6.08 -9.87
N ARG A 62 -3.28 7.03 -9.26
CA ARG A 62 -2.81 6.91 -7.88
C ARG A 62 -4.00 6.78 -6.90
N LEU A 63 -5.02 7.61 -7.05
CA LEU A 63 -6.23 7.57 -6.23
C LEU A 63 -6.92 6.21 -6.33
N ALA A 64 -7.16 5.74 -7.55
CA ALA A 64 -7.83 4.46 -7.79
C ALA A 64 -7.05 3.29 -7.17
N LEU A 65 -5.73 3.23 -7.40
CA LEU A 65 -4.89 2.14 -6.90
C LEU A 65 -4.68 2.20 -5.38
N THR A 66 -4.49 3.38 -4.79
CA THR A 66 -4.35 3.51 -3.34
C THR A 66 -5.66 3.18 -2.62
N ARG A 67 -6.80 3.57 -3.19
CA ARG A 67 -8.13 3.17 -2.69
C ARG A 67 -8.29 1.66 -2.74
N ALA A 68 -8.03 1.04 -3.89
CA ALA A 68 -8.10 -0.41 -4.05
C ALA A 68 -7.18 -1.14 -3.06
N ARG A 69 -5.98 -0.62 -2.79
CA ARG A 69 -5.07 -1.16 -1.79
C ARG A 69 -5.69 -1.19 -0.39
N ILE A 70 -6.32 -0.10 0.01
CA ILE A 70 -6.95 0.01 1.34
C ILE A 70 -8.09 -1.00 1.46
N LEU A 71 -8.95 -1.11 0.44
CA LEU A 71 -10.04 -2.07 0.42
C LEU A 71 -9.52 -3.52 0.44
N ALA A 72 -8.44 -3.80 -0.29
CA ALA A 72 -7.82 -5.12 -0.30
C ALA A 72 -7.25 -5.52 1.08
N VAL A 73 -6.59 -4.58 1.78
CA VAL A 73 -6.07 -4.83 3.14
C VAL A 73 -7.20 -5.19 4.11
N GLU A 74 -8.40 -4.62 3.95
CA GLU A 74 -9.56 -4.97 4.79
C GLU A 74 -10.07 -6.40 4.59
N GLN A 75 -9.74 -7.03 3.45
CA GLN A 75 -10.15 -8.40 3.14
C GLN A 75 -9.14 -9.46 3.62
N LEU A 76 -8.01 -9.05 4.21
CA LEU A 76 -7.01 -9.96 4.76
C LEU A 76 -7.45 -10.49 6.13
N THR A 77 -6.89 -11.63 6.52
CA THR A 77 -7.05 -12.11 7.90
C THR A 77 -6.38 -11.15 8.89
N GLN A 78 -6.78 -11.19 10.16
CA GLN A 78 -6.18 -10.34 11.19
C GLN A 78 -4.65 -10.54 11.26
N GLU A 79 -4.20 -11.80 11.28
CA GLU A 79 -2.78 -12.14 11.31
C GLU A 79 -2.01 -11.58 10.11
N GLN A 80 -2.58 -11.66 8.90
CA GLN A 80 -1.96 -11.09 7.71
C GLN A 80 -1.87 -9.55 7.81
N ARG A 81 -2.95 -8.89 8.28
CA ARG A 81 -2.94 -7.43 8.50
C ARG A 81 -1.86 -7.04 9.49
N ASP A 82 -1.73 -7.74 10.60
CA ASP A 82 -0.73 -7.45 11.63
C ASP A 82 0.69 -7.56 11.07
N ARG A 83 0.98 -8.60 10.28
CA ARG A 83 2.28 -8.77 9.60
C ARG A 83 2.56 -7.66 8.58
N ILE A 84 1.54 -7.21 7.84
CA ILE A 84 1.66 -6.08 6.91
C ILE A 84 1.95 -4.78 7.67
N PHE A 85 1.23 -4.52 8.77
CA PHE A 85 1.42 -3.30 9.54
C PHE A 85 2.78 -3.27 10.25
N GLU A 86 3.26 -4.41 10.75
CA GLU A 86 4.62 -4.52 11.28
C GLU A 86 5.68 -4.20 10.21
N GLY A 87 5.53 -4.77 9.00
CA GLY A 87 6.41 -4.46 7.86
C GLY A 87 6.32 -2.99 7.44
N ARG A 88 5.12 -2.41 7.44
CA ARG A 88 4.90 -0.99 7.18
C ARG A 88 5.65 -0.12 8.19
N ASP A 89 5.58 -0.44 9.47
CA ASP A 89 6.20 0.35 10.55
C ASP A 89 7.73 0.40 10.45
N ILE A 90 8.34 -0.66 9.94
CA ILE A 90 9.75 -0.67 9.58
C ILE A 90 9.97 0.13 8.29
N GLY A 91 9.13 -0.05 7.28
CA GLY A 91 9.22 0.65 6.00
C GLY A 91 9.13 2.16 6.13
N THR A 92 8.27 2.68 7.01
CA THR A 92 8.13 4.13 7.25
C THR A 92 9.43 4.75 7.74
N LYS A 93 10.25 3.99 8.48
CA LYS A 93 11.58 4.40 8.94
C LYS A 93 12.63 4.29 7.82
N GLN A 94 12.49 3.33 6.91
CA GLN A 94 13.40 3.12 5.79
C GLN A 94 13.22 4.15 4.65
N ALA A 95 12.00 4.64 4.46
CA ALA A 95 11.65 5.59 3.40
C ALA A 95 10.67 6.66 3.92
N PRO A 96 11.12 7.54 4.84
CA PRO A 96 10.23 8.48 5.53
C PRO A 96 9.54 9.46 4.60
N GLN A 97 10.23 9.95 3.56
CA GLN A 97 9.63 10.86 2.59
C GLN A 97 8.53 10.17 1.76
N ALA A 98 8.83 8.99 1.19
CA ALA A 98 7.84 8.24 0.40
C ALA A 98 6.61 7.87 1.24
N TRP A 99 6.81 7.56 2.52
CA TRP A 99 5.71 7.34 3.45
C TRP A 99 4.94 8.63 3.75
N ALA A 100 5.61 9.76 3.98
CA ALA A 100 4.96 11.04 4.23
C ALA A 100 4.08 11.49 3.04
N ASP A 101 4.60 11.36 1.82
CA ASP A 101 3.87 11.66 0.58
C ASP A 101 2.64 10.76 0.42
N GLU A 102 2.78 9.48 0.78
CA GLU A 102 1.67 8.52 0.73
C GLU A 102 0.63 8.77 1.82
N ALA A 103 1.06 9.10 3.04
CA ALA A 103 0.18 9.41 4.15
C ALA A 103 -0.63 10.69 3.89
N ALA A 104 0.00 11.73 3.35
CA ALA A 104 -0.66 12.96 2.94
C ALA A 104 -1.70 12.68 1.84
N PHE A 105 -1.31 11.96 0.79
CA PHE A 105 -2.23 11.60 -0.29
C PHE A 105 -3.43 10.76 0.21
N MET A 106 -3.18 9.77 1.07
CA MET A 106 -4.25 8.96 1.67
C MET A 106 -5.21 9.81 2.50
N ARG A 107 -4.71 10.74 3.30
CA ARG A 107 -5.54 11.62 4.13
C ARG A 107 -6.37 12.59 3.29
N ASP A 108 -5.73 13.24 2.32
CA ASP A 108 -6.31 14.41 1.66
C ASP A 108 -7.12 14.04 0.42
N LYS A 109 -6.76 12.95 -0.27
CA LYS A 109 -7.39 12.53 -1.53
C LYS A 109 -8.18 11.24 -1.40
N VAL A 110 -7.63 10.22 -0.72
CA VAL A 110 -8.23 8.88 -0.71
C VAL A 110 -9.32 8.76 0.35
N ALA A 111 -9.06 9.21 1.59
CA ALA A 111 -9.99 9.08 2.71
C ALA A 111 -11.38 9.65 2.41
N PRO A 112 -11.56 10.83 1.76
CA PRO A 112 -12.89 11.34 1.42
C PRO A 112 -13.71 10.42 0.52
N THR A 113 -13.08 9.51 -0.22
CA THR A 113 -13.78 8.59 -1.13
C THR A 113 -14.28 7.33 -0.42
N LEU A 114 -13.69 6.94 0.72
CA LEU A 114 -13.92 5.65 1.36
C LEU A 114 -15.20 5.62 2.21
N PRO A 115 -15.72 4.43 2.58
CA PRO A 115 -16.77 4.31 3.60
C PRO A 115 -16.40 4.98 4.92
N ALA A 116 -17.39 5.58 5.61
CA ALA A 116 -17.18 6.43 6.80
C ALA A 116 -16.25 5.82 7.87
N GLY A 117 -16.44 4.53 8.21
CA GLY A 117 -15.60 3.84 9.19
C GLY A 117 -14.13 3.75 8.77
N LEU A 118 -13.84 3.59 7.48
CA LEU A 118 -12.47 3.58 6.96
C LEU A 118 -11.87 4.99 6.91
N GLN A 119 -12.68 6.02 6.63
CA GLN A 119 -12.22 7.40 6.66
C GLN A 119 -11.66 7.77 8.05
N GLN A 120 -12.41 7.42 9.10
CA GLN A 120 -12.03 7.72 10.48
C GLN A 120 -10.69 7.05 10.84
N ARG A 121 -10.53 5.76 10.57
CA ARG A 121 -9.28 5.03 10.86
C ARG A 121 -8.07 5.59 10.12
N ILE A 122 -8.22 6.06 8.87
CA ILE A 122 -7.10 6.66 8.13
C ILE A 122 -6.69 7.99 8.75
N ARG A 123 -7.66 8.81 9.17
CA ARG A 123 -7.38 10.09 9.84
C ARG A 123 -6.70 9.87 11.20
N GLU A 124 -7.14 8.88 11.97
CA GLU A 124 -6.56 8.54 13.27
C GLU A 124 -5.18 7.88 13.14
N GLY A 125 -5.03 6.91 12.22
CA GLY A 125 -3.79 6.18 11.97
C GLY A 125 -2.67 7.00 11.30
N THR A 126 -3.00 8.20 10.78
CA THR A 126 -2.02 9.20 10.30
C THR A 126 -1.73 10.30 11.32
N SER A 127 -2.44 10.34 12.46
CA SER A 127 -2.30 11.37 13.50
C SER A 127 -1.63 10.85 14.78
N GLN A 128 -1.53 9.53 14.98
CA GLN A 128 -1.05 8.92 16.23
C GLN A 128 0.41 8.41 16.22
N ARG A 129 1.27 8.78 15.25
CA ARG A 129 2.67 8.33 15.25
C ARG A 129 3.64 9.38 14.73
#